data_AF-A0A165PZ29-F1
#
_entry.id   AF-A0A165PZ29-F1
#
_cell.length_a   1.000
_cell.length_b   1.000
_cell.length_c   1.000
_cell.angle_alpha   90.00
_cell.angle_beta   90.00
_cell.angle_gamma   90.00
#
_symmetry.space_group_name_H-M   'P 1'
#
loop_
_entity.id
_entity.type
_entity.pdbx_description
1 polymer ?
#
loop_
_entity_poly.entity_id
_entity_poly.type
_entity_poly.pdbx_seq_one_letter_code
_entity_poly.pdbx_strand_id
1 'polypeptide(L)' 'LLSLPAELRGLVVGYIDKPNDLLALALTCRDLYRLLVPDHLEYCQIRTFLCAEELWDHL' A
#
# COMPACT_ATOMS: atom_id res chain seq x y z
N LEU A 1 -0.35 -12.77 -9.63
CA LEU A 1 -0.98 -11.93 -8.58
C LEU A 1 -2.50 -12.17 -8.49
N LEU A 2 -3.26 -12.05 -9.58
CA LEU A 2 -4.73 -12.10 -9.54
C LEU A 2 -5.33 -13.48 -9.19
N SER A 3 -4.58 -14.56 -9.39
CA SER A 3 -4.96 -15.92 -9.00
C SER A 3 -4.66 -16.27 -7.54
N LEU A 4 -4.01 -15.37 -6.80
CA LEU A 4 -3.68 -15.59 -5.40
C LEU A 4 -4.87 -15.24 -4.49
N PRO A 5 -5.03 -15.94 -3.35
CA PRO A 5 -5.91 -15.51 -2.27
C PRO A 5 -5.69 -14.04 -1.87
N ALA A 6 -6.73 -13.41 -1.31
CA ALA A 6 -6.69 -12.00 -0.94
C ALA A 6 -5.57 -11.69 0.07
N GLU A 7 -5.33 -12.58 1.04
CA GLU A 7 -4.28 -12.40 2.04
C GLU A 7 -2.89 -12.39 1.41
N LEU A 8 -2.64 -13.32 0.48
CA LEU A 8 -1.36 -13.40 -0.23
C LEU A 8 -1.16 -12.20 -1.17
N ARG A 9 -2.24 -11.67 -1.76
CA ARG A 9 -2.18 -10.45 -2.56
C ARG A 9 -1.76 -9.26 -1.70
N GLY A 10 -2.41 -9.06 -0.55
CA GLY A 10 -2.06 -7.99 0.39
C GLY A 10 -0.62 -8.11 0.87
N LEU A 11 -0.16 -9.33 1.18
CA LEU A 11 1.22 -9.58 1.59
C LEU A 11 2.23 -9.17 0.51
N VAL A 12 2.02 -9.59 -0.74
CA VAL A 12 2.93 -9.24 -1.86
C VAL A 12 2.97 -7.74 -2.10
N VAL A 13 1.81 -7.08 -2.06
CA VAL A 13 1.72 -5.62 -2.24
C VAL A 13 2.39 -4.88 -1.07
N GLY A 14 2.27 -5.39 0.14
CA GLY A 14 2.92 -4.84 1.34
C GLY A 14 4.46 -4.85 1.30
N TYR A 15 5.08 -5.62 0.40
CA TYR A 15 6.53 -5.58 0.15
C TYR A 15 6.95 -4.50 -0.86
N ILE A 16 6.02 -3.72 -1.41
CA ILE A 16 6.30 -2.64 -2.36
C ILE A 16 6.28 -1.31 -1.62
N ASP A 17 7.46 -0.86 -1.16
CA ASP A 17 7.57 0.32 -0.29
C ASP A 17 7.38 1.67 -1.02
N LYS A 18 7.63 1.70 -2.33
CA LYS A 18 7.61 2.94 -3.11
C LYS A 18 6.23 3.18 -3.72
N PRO A 19 5.58 4.32 -3.45
CA PRO A 19 4.26 4.63 -4.01
C PRO A 19 4.27 4.70 -5.53
N ASN A 20 5.40 5.08 -6.14
CA ASN A 20 5.55 5.07 -7.61
C ASN A 20 5.51 3.65 -8.19
N ASP A 21 6.07 2.66 -7.49
CA ASP A 21 6.09 1.27 -7.94
C ASP A 21 4.69 0.64 -7.76
N LEU A 22 4.00 0.97 -6.66
CA LEU A 22 2.59 0.62 -6.45
C LEU A 22 1.70 1.23 -7.54
N LEU A 23 1.92 2.50 -7.89
CA LEU A 23 1.17 3.17 -8.95
C LEU A 23 1.43 2.52 -10.31
N ALA A 24 2.70 2.24 -10.63
CA ALA A 24 3.05 1.53 -11.86
C ALA A 24 2.35 0.16 -11.94
N LEU A 25 2.29 -0.58 -10.83
CA LEU A 25 1.58 -1.86 -10.74
C LEU A 25 0.06 -1.68 -10.93
N ALA A 26 -0.54 -0.66 -10.30
CA ALA A 26 -1.96 -0.33 -10.44
C ALA A 26 -2.34 -0.01 -11.88
N LEU A 27 -1.44 0.61 -12.64
CA LEU A 27 -1.68 0.99 -14.03
C LEU A 27 -1.55 -0.16 -15.03
N THR A 28 -1.09 -1.35 -14.62
CA THR A 28 -0.96 -2.50 -15.52
C THR A 28 -2.31 -3.11 -15.93
N CYS A 29 -3.30 -3.16 -15.03
CA CYS A 29 -4.65 -3.63 -15.35
C CYS A 29 -5.71 -3.12 -14.36
N ARG A 30 -7.00 -3.18 -14.76
CA ARG A 30 -8.12 -2.70 -13.92
C ARG A 30 -8.26 -3.45 -12.60
N ASP A 31 -7.95 -4.74 -12.57
CA ASP A 31 -8.09 -5.53 -11.35
C ASP A 31 -6.99 -5.18 -10.33
N LEU A 32 -5.79 -4.86 -10.81
CA LEU A 32 -4.71 -4.36 -9.95
C LEU A 32 -4.98 -2.92 -9.49
N TYR A 33 -5.54 -2.08 -10.36
CA TYR A 33 -5.99 -0.75 -9.95
C TYR A 33 -6.98 -0.83 -8.76
N ARG A 34 -8.00 -1.68 -8.87
CA ARG A 34 -9.00 -1.88 -7.80
C ARG A 34 -8.44 -2.51 -6.53
N LEU A 35 -7.37 -3.29 -6.65
CA LEU A 35 -6.70 -3.91 -5.50
C LEU A 35 -5.86 -2.88 -4.72
N LEU A 36 -5.25 -1.94 -5.43
CA LEU A 36 -4.21 -1.06 -4.88
C LEU A 36 -4.74 0.33 -4.48
N VAL A 37 -5.80 0.80 -5.14
CA VAL A 37 -6.35 2.15 -4.94
C VAL A 37 -7.74 2.06 -4.30
N PRO A 38 -8.02 2.80 -3.21
CA PRO A 38 -7.13 3.73 -2.50
C PRO A 38 -6.19 3.04 -1.49
N ASP A 39 -6.55 1.84 -1.04
CA ASP A 39 -6.08 1.25 0.21
C ASP A 39 -4.55 1.15 0.36
N HIS A 40 -3.84 0.73 -0.68
CA HIS A 40 -2.38 0.56 -0.61
C HIS A 40 -1.63 1.78 -1.12
N LEU A 41 -2.22 2.57 -2.02
CA LEU A 41 -1.58 3.77 -2.53
C LEU A 41 -1.60 4.93 -1.51
N GLU A 42 -2.68 5.06 -0.74
CA GLU A 42 -2.90 6.17 0.19
C GLU A 42 -2.44 5.87 1.61
N TYR A 43 -2.57 4.62 2.07
CA TYR A 43 -2.31 4.27 3.48
C TYR A 43 -1.00 3.50 3.73
N CYS A 44 -0.21 3.16 2.70
CA CYS A 44 1.10 2.50 2.90
C CYS A 44 2.18 3.41 3.48
N GLN A 45 2.00 4.74 3.47
CA GLN A 45 2.96 5.68 4.06
C GLN A 45 2.26 6.63 5.03
N ILE A 46 2.46 6.39 6.32
CA ILE A 46 2.12 7.36 7.36
C ILE A 46 3.27 8.38 7.41
N ARG A 47 2.98 9.62 7.02
CA ARG A 47 3.92 10.74 7.15
C ARG A 47 3.47 11.63 8.29
N THR A 48 4.40 11.96 9.17
CA THR A 48 4.17 12.88 10.28
C THR A 48 5.35 13.82 10.46
N PHE A 49 5.17 14.88 11.24
CA PHE A 49 6.24 15.77 11.66
C PHE A 49 7.19 15.03 12.62
N LEU A 50 8.49 15.31 12.53
CA LEU A 50 9.52 14.65 13.34
C LEU A 50 9.25 14.67 14.85
N CYS A 51 8.55 15.71 15.34
CA CYS A 51 8.23 15.88 16.75
C CYS A 51 6.81 15.41 17.13
N ALA A 52 6.14 14.61 16.28
CA ALA A 52 4.85 14.02 16.59
C ALA A 52 5.00 12.77 17.49
N GLU A 53 5.65 12.93 18.64
CA GLU A 53 5.94 11.81 19.55
C GLU A 53 4.66 11.09 19.99
N GLU A 54 3.58 11.86 20.21
CA GLU A 54 2.25 11.36 20.56
C GLU A 54 1.72 10.29 19.58
N LEU A 55 2.09 10.38 18.30
CA LEU A 55 1.59 9.49 17.24
C LEU A 55 2.14 8.06 17.36
N TRP A 56 3.28 7.89 18.05
CA TRP A 56 3.93 6.59 18.25
C TRP A 56 3.56 5.94 19.59
N ASP A 57 2.99 6.68 20.54
CA ASP A 57 2.60 6.15 21.85
C ASP A 57 1.46 5.11 21.77
N HIS A 58 0.81 4.98 20.60
CA HIS A 58 -0.37 4.14 20.38
C HIS A 58 -0.15 2.99 19.40
N LEU A 59 1.06 2.87 18.83
CA LEU A 59 1.47 1.81 17.90
C LEU A 59 2.16 0.68 18.66
#